data_AF-A0A0J6S6F3-F1
#
_entry.id   AF-A0A0J6S6F3-F1
#
_cell.length_a   1.000
_cell.length_b   1.000
_cell.length_c   1.000
_cell.angle_alpha   90.00
_cell.angle_beta   90.00
_cell.angle_gamma   90.00
#
_symmetry.space_group_name_H-M   'P 1'
#
loop_
_entity.id
_entity.type
_entity.pdbx_description
1 polymer ?
#
loop_
_entity_poly.entity_id
_entity_poly.type
_entity_poly.pdbx_seq_one_letter_code
_entity_poly.pdbx_strand_id
1 'polypeptide(L)'
;MTLVRRFQVAPALVRLIRKERGSSRITEGYFPPQSGRTSFVRVDGGQCHLVLVTSDNGASHEERTEVPRAHGDALLDVCAGRAAYDRTQVALGNGRDALIDRYVAPGHVDVISVVFDNPDEAGGFPVPPWFGPEVTTEPAYEGRSIALQGVPHPGEVGLSNAALDAVLDLIEPRYGFGRYAAPSRTGDDGGVANALRRIATPPAPEPA
;
A
#
# COMPACT_ATOMS: atom_id res chain seq x y z
N MET A 1 -17.84 2.77 -9.08
CA MET A 1 -16.75 2.70 -10.07
C MET A 1 -15.58 3.43 -9.44
N THR A 2 -14.47 2.77 -9.16
CA THR A 2 -13.29 3.45 -8.63
C THR A 2 -12.47 4.01 -9.80
N LEU A 3 -12.16 5.30 -9.76
CA LEU A 3 -11.24 5.93 -10.71
C LEU A 3 -9.87 6.01 -10.06
N VAL A 4 -8.81 5.81 -10.84
CA VAL A 4 -7.44 5.93 -10.35
C VAL A 4 -6.72 6.95 -11.20
N ARG A 5 -6.25 8.05 -10.59
CA ARG A 5 -5.30 8.96 -11.26
C ARG A 5 -3.89 8.52 -10.93
N ARG A 6 -3.02 8.53 -11.95
CA ARG A 6 -1.61 8.13 -11.82
C ARG A 6 -0.69 9.26 -12.21
N PHE A 7 0.39 9.43 -11.46
CA PHE A 7 1.36 10.48 -11.68
C PHE A 7 2.78 9.91 -11.59
N GLN A 8 3.68 10.49 -12.37
CA GLN A 8 5.10 10.30 -12.14
C GLN A 8 5.55 11.02 -10.87
N VAL A 9 6.76 10.73 -10.41
CA VAL A 9 7.35 11.39 -9.24
C VAL A 9 8.86 11.36 -9.34
N ALA A 10 9.52 12.41 -8.84
CA ALA A 10 10.97 12.47 -8.80
C ALA A 10 11.53 11.37 -7.87
N PRO A 11 12.44 10.49 -8.35
CA PRO A 11 12.97 9.38 -7.53
C PRO A 11 13.64 9.81 -6.23
N ALA A 12 14.20 11.03 -6.18
CA ALA A 12 14.80 11.60 -4.98
C ALA A 12 13.75 11.83 -3.86
N LEU A 13 12.57 12.32 -4.22
CA LEU A 13 11.47 12.55 -3.26
C LEU A 13 10.90 11.22 -2.76
N VAL A 14 10.74 10.23 -3.64
CA VAL A 14 10.31 8.87 -3.25
C VAL A 14 11.24 8.27 -2.21
N ARG A 15 12.56 8.41 -2.41
CA ARG A 15 13.57 7.93 -1.44
C ARG A 15 13.43 8.62 -0.09
N LEU A 16 13.18 9.93 -0.09
CA LEU A 16 12.99 10.70 1.13
C LEU A 16 11.72 10.27 1.88
N ILE A 17 10.58 10.20 1.19
CA ILE A 17 9.29 9.78 1.77
C ILE A 17 9.41 8.36 2.34
N ARG A 18 9.98 7.43 1.57
CA ARG A 18 10.18 6.04 2.00
C ARG A 18 11.07 5.93 3.24
N LYS A 19 12.11 6.76 3.34
CA LYS A 19 13.00 6.76 4.51
C LYS A 19 12.25 7.08 5.79
N GLU A 20 11.30 8.02 5.74
CA GLU A 20 10.54 8.47 6.92
C GLU A 20 9.28 7.63 7.19
N ARG A 21 8.59 7.14 6.15
CA ARG A 21 7.30 6.43 6.27
C ARG A 21 7.42 4.90 6.20
N GLY A 22 8.54 4.38 5.72
CA GLY A 22 8.70 2.96 5.40
C GLY A 22 8.00 2.54 4.11
N SER A 23 8.01 1.25 3.82
CA SER A 23 7.35 0.65 2.65
C SER A 23 7.03 -0.83 2.90
N SER A 24 6.00 -1.37 2.24
CA SER A 24 5.76 -2.82 2.15
C SER A 24 6.17 -3.35 0.78
N ARG A 25 6.75 -4.56 0.76
CA ARG A 25 7.11 -5.25 -0.49
C ARG A 25 5.88 -5.97 -1.03
N ILE A 26 5.53 -5.68 -2.28
CA ILE A 26 4.47 -6.35 -3.02
C ILE A 26 5.05 -7.03 -4.26
N THR A 27 4.55 -8.21 -4.57
CA THR A 27 4.79 -8.90 -5.84
C THR A 27 3.46 -9.24 -6.50
N GLU A 28 3.32 -8.89 -7.76
CA GLU A 28 2.17 -9.24 -8.59
C GLU A 28 2.63 -10.11 -9.74
N GLY A 29 1.91 -11.21 -9.98
CA GLY A 29 2.11 -12.08 -11.14
C GLY A 29 0.87 -12.06 -12.01
N TYR A 30 1.01 -11.67 -13.27
CA TYR A 30 -0.09 -11.56 -14.21
C TYR A 30 -0.17 -12.83 -15.07
N PHE A 31 -1.36 -13.41 -15.16
CA PHE A 31 -1.62 -14.55 -16.03
C PHE A 31 -1.72 -14.09 -17.49
N PRO A 32 -1.63 -15.02 -18.46
CA PRO A 32 -1.81 -14.70 -19.87
C PRO A 32 -3.10 -13.92 -20.15
N PRO A 33 -3.08 -12.94 -21.06
CA PRO A 33 -4.24 -12.14 -21.42
C PRO A 33 -5.46 -12.99 -21.79
N GLN A 34 -6.63 -12.63 -21.24
CA GLN A 34 -7.92 -13.13 -21.71
C GLN A 34 -8.77 -11.93 -22.12
N SER A 35 -9.55 -12.04 -23.20
CA SER A 35 -10.33 -10.93 -23.75
C SER A 35 -11.24 -10.30 -22.70
N GLY A 36 -11.05 -9.02 -22.40
CA GLY A 36 -11.87 -8.23 -21.46
C GLY A 36 -11.65 -8.53 -19.97
N ARG A 37 -10.64 -9.33 -19.62
CA ARG A 37 -10.34 -9.70 -18.23
C ARG A 37 -8.85 -9.65 -17.95
N THR A 38 -8.50 -9.19 -16.76
CA THR A 38 -7.14 -9.29 -16.23
C THR A 38 -7.19 -10.08 -14.94
N SER A 39 -6.49 -11.21 -14.90
CA SER A 39 -6.28 -11.96 -13.66
C SER A 39 -4.82 -11.91 -13.25
N PHE A 40 -4.60 -11.77 -11.96
CA PHE A 40 -3.26 -11.76 -11.39
C PHE A 40 -3.27 -12.25 -9.95
N VAL A 41 -2.17 -12.82 -9.50
CA VAL A 41 -1.93 -13.11 -8.09
C VAL A 41 -1.16 -11.94 -7.49
N ARG A 42 -1.59 -11.45 -6.33
CA ARG A 42 -0.90 -10.41 -5.56
C ARG A 42 -0.47 -10.98 -4.22
N VAL A 43 0.80 -10.76 -3.90
CA VAL A 43 1.46 -11.21 -2.70
C VAL A 43 2.01 -9.99 -1.95
N ASP A 44 1.53 -9.77 -0.73
CA ASP A 44 1.87 -8.62 0.13
C ASP A 44 2.18 -9.12 1.55
N GLY A 45 3.47 -9.24 1.87
CA GLY A 45 3.90 -9.90 3.11
C GLY A 45 3.31 -11.31 3.24
N GLY A 46 2.59 -11.60 4.33
CA GLY A 46 1.93 -12.90 4.53
C GLY A 46 0.61 -13.08 3.77
N GLN A 47 0.06 -12.02 3.18
CA GLN A 47 -1.24 -12.01 2.54
C GLN A 47 -1.12 -12.30 1.05
N CYS A 48 -2.01 -13.15 0.53
CA CYS A 48 -2.04 -13.47 -0.89
C CYS A 48 -3.48 -13.46 -1.40
N HIS A 49 -3.67 -12.83 -2.56
CA HIS A 49 -4.96 -12.74 -3.21
C HIS A 49 -4.84 -13.16 -4.67
N LEU A 50 -5.83 -13.91 -5.15
CA LEU A 50 -6.13 -14.00 -6.57
C LEU A 50 -7.10 -12.85 -6.90
N VAL A 51 -6.71 -12.01 -7.85
CA VAL A 51 -7.46 -10.83 -8.24
C VAL A 51 -7.96 -11.00 -9.67
N LEU A 52 -9.25 -10.74 -9.86
CA LEU A 52 -9.88 -10.67 -11.17
C LEU A 52 -10.41 -9.26 -11.40
N VAL A 53 -9.93 -8.62 -12.45
CA VAL A 53 -10.43 -7.33 -12.93
C VAL A 53 -11.18 -7.57 -14.23
N THR A 54 -12.46 -7.24 -14.23
CA THR A 54 -13.30 -7.27 -15.44
C THR A 54 -13.66 -5.86 -15.86
N SER A 55 -13.43 -5.55 -17.12
CA SER A 55 -13.79 -4.27 -17.72
C SER A 55 -15.01 -4.46 -18.61
N ASP A 56 -16.13 -3.82 -18.27
CA ASP A 56 -17.36 -3.82 -19.06
C ASP A 56 -17.83 -2.37 -19.28
N ASN A 57 -18.07 -1.99 -20.53
CA ASN A 57 -18.55 -0.66 -20.93
C ASN A 57 -17.84 0.54 -20.26
N GLY A 58 -16.52 0.44 -20.06
CA GLY A 58 -15.69 1.48 -19.44
C GLY A 58 -15.67 1.48 -17.91
N ALA A 59 -16.50 0.65 -17.26
CA ALA A 59 -16.45 0.40 -15.83
C ALA A 59 -15.54 -0.80 -15.53
N SER A 60 -14.63 -0.64 -14.58
CA SER A 60 -13.80 -1.72 -14.05
C SER A 60 -14.39 -2.23 -12.74
N HIS A 61 -14.50 -3.55 -12.61
CA HIS A 61 -14.88 -4.23 -11.38
C HIS A 61 -13.73 -5.14 -10.95
N GLU A 62 -13.36 -5.08 -9.67
CA GLU A 62 -12.28 -5.86 -9.08
C GLU A 62 -12.85 -6.82 -8.04
N GLU A 63 -12.58 -8.11 -8.21
CA GLU A 63 -12.89 -9.16 -7.26
C GLU A 63 -11.58 -9.71 -6.67
N ARG A 64 -11.56 -9.90 -5.34
CA ARG A 64 -10.41 -10.44 -4.61
C ARG A 64 -10.80 -11.68 -3.85
N THR A 65 -10.07 -12.76 -4.07
CA THR A 65 -10.19 -13.99 -3.29
C THR A 65 -8.90 -14.23 -2.54
N GLU A 66 -8.98 -14.40 -1.21
CA GLU A 66 -7.83 -14.77 -0.40
C GLU A 66 -7.38 -16.19 -0.76
N VAL A 67 -6.06 -16.37 -0.87
CA VAL A 67 -5.43 -17.63 -1.25
C VAL A 67 -4.32 -17.94 -0.24
N PRO A 68 -4.16 -19.20 0.20
CA PRO A 68 -3.03 -19.57 1.06
C PRO A 68 -1.68 -19.18 0.45
N ARG A 69 -0.76 -18.70 1.30
CA ARG A 69 0.55 -18.20 0.85
C ARG A 69 1.30 -19.17 -0.08
N ALA A 70 1.34 -20.46 0.28
CA ALA A 70 2.02 -21.49 -0.52
C ALA A 70 1.42 -21.63 -1.93
N HIS A 71 0.11 -21.47 -2.08
CA HIS A 71 -0.54 -21.48 -3.40
C HIS A 71 -0.23 -20.20 -4.17
N GLY A 72 -0.17 -19.05 -3.48
CA GLY A 72 0.26 -17.79 -4.08
C GLY A 72 1.64 -17.86 -4.72
N ASP A 73 2.59 -18.43 -3.99
CA ASP A 73 3.96 -18.63 -4.47
C ASP A 73 4.00 -19.57 -5.69
N ALA A 74 3.25 -20.68 -5.65
CA ALA A 74 3.14 -21.59 -6.79
C ALA A 74 2.47 -20.93 -8.01
N LEU A 75 1.47 -20.07 -7.80
CA LEU A 75 0.79 -19.34 -8.87
C LEU A 75 1.71 -18.29 -9.51
N LEU A 76 2.55 -17.60 -8.71
CA LEU A 76 3.55 -16.68 -9.23
C LEU A 76 4.46 -17.37 -10.24
N ASP A 77 4.78 -18.65 -10.03
CA ASP A 77 5.68 -19.42 -10.89
C ASP A 77 5.17 -19.68 -12.31
N VAL A 78 3.85 -19.65 -12.50
CA VAL A 78 3.21 -19.89 -13.80
C VAL A 78 2.70 -18.61 -14.48
N CYS A 79 2.93 -17.44 -13.88
CA CYS A 79 2.54 -16.16 -14.47
C CYS A 79 3.36 -15.82 -15.72
N ALA A 80 2.72 -15.17 -16.70
CA ALA A 80 3.36 -14.71 -17.94
C ALA A 80 4.32 -13.54 -17.71
N GLY A 81 4.11 -12.76 -16.65
CA GLY A 81 5.00 -11.70 -16.21
C GLY A 81 4.78 -11.37 -14.75
N ARG A 82 5.81 -10.78 -14.12
CA ARG A 82 5.78 -10.40 -12.70
C ARG A 82 6.27 -8.97 -12.54
N ALA A 83 5.65 -8.25 -11.62
CA ALA A 83 6.13 -6.96 -11.16
C ALA A 83 6.36 -7.02 -9.65
N ALA A 84 7.52 -6.56 -9.21
CA ALA A 84 7.82 -6.41 -7.79
C ALA A 84 8.05 -4.94 -7.49
N TYR A 85 7.40 -4.43 -6.45
CA TYR A 85 7.49 -3.04 -6.06
C TYR A 85 7.44 -2.87 -4.54
N ASP A 86 7.99 -1.76 -4.07
CA ASP A 86 7.83 -1.30 -2.69
C ASP A 86 6.73 -0.23 -2.68
N ARG A 87 5.68 -0.42 -1.85
CA ARG A 87 4.58 0.54 -1.71
C ARG A 87 4.72 1.35 -0.44
N THR A 88 4.63 2.67 -0.56
CA THR A 88 4.53 3.61 0.56
C THR A 88 3.19 4.33 0.49
N GLN A 89 2.42 4.31 1.59
CA GLN A 89 1.16 5.04 1.70
C GLN A 89 1.41 6.40 2.35
N VAL A 90 0.82 7.45 1.78
CA VAL A 90 1.03 8.83 2.16
C VAL A 90 -0.32 9.52 2.31
N ALA A 91 -0.64 10.00 3.51
CA ALA A 91 -1.81 10.84 3.72
C ALA A 91 -1.60 12.21 3.08
N LEU A 92 -2.52 12.64 2.20
CA LEU A 92 -2.46 13.91 1.48
C LEU A 92 -3.16 15.06 2.22
N GLY A 93 -3.61 14.82 3.45
CA GLY A 93 -4.65 15.64 4.08
C GLY A 93 -6.04 15.23 3.57
N ASN A 94 -7.10 15.90 4.02
CA ASN A 94 -8.51 15.71 3.58
C ASN A 94 -9.10 14.28 3.63
N GLY A 95 -8.44 13.34 4.30
CA GLY A 95 -8.89 11.95 4.39
C GLY A 95 -8.54 11.10 3.17
N ARG A 96 -7.69 11.59 2.25
CA ARG A 96 -7.24 10.85 1.07
C ARG A 96 -5.78 10.45 1.19
N ASP A 97 -5.49 9.26 0.67
CA ASP A 97 -4.14 8.73 0.60
C ASP A 97 -3.65 8.65 -0.85
N ALA A 98 -2.36 8.91 -1.02
CA ALA A 98 -1.59 8.51 -2.18
C ALA A 98 -0.84 7.20 -1.90
N LEU A 99 -0.80 6.33 -2.90
CA LEU A 99 0.04 5.14 -2.92
C LEU A 99 1.23 5.41 -3.84
N ILE A 100 2.44 5.33 -3.30
CA ILE A 100 3.67 5.45 -4.09
C ILE A 100 4.23 4.06 -4.30
N ASP A 101 4.23 3.61 -5.55
CA ASP A 101 4.78 2.33 -5.99
C ASP A 101 6.14 2.52 -6.63
N ARG A 102 7.16 1.96 -5.99
CA ARG A 102 8.51 1.89 -6.52
C ARG A 102 8.77 0.51 -7.10
N TYR A 103 8.65 0.38 -8.42
CA TYR A 103 8.98 -0.86 -9.11
C TYR A 103 10.48 -1.11 -9.09
N VAL A 104 10.85 -2.37 -8.85
CA VAL A 104 12.24 -2.85 -8.84
C VAL A 104 12.45 -4.04 -9.79
N ALA A 105 11.37 -4.65 -10.28
CA ALA A 105 11.39 -5.66 -11.32
C ALA A 105 10.11 -5.52 -12.17
N PRO A 106 10.19 -5.69 -13.50
CA PRO A 106 11.39 -6.05 -14.29
C PRO A 106 12.38 -4.88 -14.51
N GLY A 107 12.03 -3.67 -14.07
CA GLY A 107 12.90 -2.50 -14.10
C GLY A 107 12.51 -1.50 -13.02
N HIS A 108 13.06 -0.28 -13.09
CA HIS A 108 12.80 0.78 -12.13
C HIS A 108 11.88 1.85 -12.70
N VAL A 109 10.74 2.06 -12.05
CA VAL A 109 9.85 3.21 -12.27
C VAL A 109 9.11 3.49 -10.96
N ASP A 110 8.89 4.78 -10.66
CA ASP A 110 8.11 5.21 -9.51
C ASP A 110 6.77 5.79 -10.01
N VAL A 111 5.66 5.33 -9.43
CA VAL A 111 4.30 5.74 -9.81
C VAL A 111 3.51 6.11 -8.56
N ILE A 112 2.87 7.28 -8.58
CA ILE A 112 1.88 7.65 -7.58
C ILE A 112 0.50 7.25 -8.11
N SER A 113 -0.30 6.58 -7.29
CA SER A 113 -1.71 6.30 -7.57
C SER A 113 -2.59 6.93 -6.49
N VAL A 114 -3.66 7.60 -6.92
CA VAL A 114 -4.72 8.12 -6.04
C VAL A 114 -6.05 7.59 -6.52
N VAL A 115 -6.80 6.94 -5.62
CA VAL A 115 -8.10 6.33 -5.91
C VAL A 115 -9.22 7.31 -5.55
N PHE A 116 -10.27 7.36 -6.38
CA PHE A 116 -11.45 8.21 -6.26
C PHE A 116 -12.72 7.38 -6.44
N ASP A 117 -13.78 7.75 -5.72
CA ASP A 117 -15.06 7.03 -5.78
C ASP A 117 -15.95 7.50 -6.94
N ASN A 118 -15.71 8.71 -7.44
CA ASN A 118 -16.48 9.31 -8.53
C ASN A 118 -15.63 10.30 -9.38
N PRO A 119 -16.08 10.62 -10.61
CA PRO A 119 -15.35 11.53 -11.51
C PRO A 119 -15.21 12.97 -11.00
N ASP A 120 -16.19 13.48 -10.26
CA ASP A 120 -16.18 14.87 -9.76
C ASP A 120 -15.06 15.08 -8.74
N GLU A 121 -14.89 14.14 -7.81
CA GLU A 121 -13.75 14.13 -6.88
C GLU A 121 -12.40 14.03 -7.60
N ALA A 122 -12.32 13.19 -8.63
CA ALA A 122 -11.10 13.04 -9.42
C ALA A 122 -10.74 14.33 -10.16
N GLY A 123 -11.72 15.02 -10.74
CA GLY A 123 -11.55 16.27 -11.46
C GLY A 123 -11.23 17.46 -10.55
N GLY A 124 -11.79 17.49 -9.33
CA GLY A 124 -11.53 18.53 -8.33
C GLY A 124 -10.26 18.33 -7.51
N PHE A 125 -9.52 17.24 -7.70
CA PHE A 125 -8.37 16.91 -6.87
C PHE A 125 -7.19 17.89 -7.07
N PRO A 126 -6.80 18.65 -6.03
CA PRO A 126 -5.67 19.57 -6.11
C PRO A 126 -4.36 18.79 -6.08
N VAL A 127 -3.73 18.66 -7.23
CA VAL A 127 -2.49 17.89 -7.39
C VAL A 127 -1.35 18.54 -6.58
N PRO A 128 -0.74 17.84 -5.61
CA PRO A 128 0.37 18.38 -4.84
C PRO A 128 1.57 18.76 -5.74
N PRO A 129 2.37 19.78 -5.39
CA PRO A 129 3.47 20.26 -6.23
C PRO A 129 4.61 19.25 -6.38
N TRP A 130 4.63 18.19 -5.56
CA TRP A 130 5.61 17.10 -5.65
C TRP A 130 5.17 15.95 -6.56
N PHE A 131 3.94 15.97 -7.06
CA PHE A 131 3.51 15.07 -8.13
C PHE A 131 4.10 15.55 -9.45
N GLY A 132 4.58 14.61 -10.25
CA GLY A 132 5.02 14.86 -11.62
C GLY A 132 3.86 14.84 -12.62
N PRO A 133 4.17 14.71 -13.92
CA PRO A 133 3.17 14.59 -14.98
C PRO A 133 2.13 13.50 -14.69
N GLU A 134 0.88 13.79 -14.99
CA GLU A 134 -0.20 12.81 -14.93
C GLU A 134 -0.09 11.83 -16.11
N VAL A 135 -0.10 10.53 -15.79
CA VAL A 135 0.05 9.40 -16.72
C VAL A 135 -1.16 8.46 -16.66
N THR A 136 -2.30 8.96 -16.17
CA THR A 136 -3.54 8.20 -16.00
C THR A 136 -4.00 7.52 -17.29
N THR A 137 -3.81 8.18 -18.44
CA THR A 137 -4.22 7.70 -19.77
C THR A 137 -3.14 6.90 -20.49
N GLU A 138 -2.00 6.64 -19.85
CA GLU A 138 -0.87 5.92 -20.44
C GLU A 138 -0.83 4.47 -19.95
N PRO A 139 -1.23 3.47 -20.77
CA PRO A 139 -1.32 2.08 -20.34
C PRO A 139 0.02 1.47 -19.90
N ALA A 140 1.15 2.06 -20.33
CA ALA A 140 2.48 1.61 -19.97
C ALA A 140 2.78 1.74 -18.47
N TYR A 141 2.03 2.59 -17.74
CA TYR A 141 2.16 2.75 -16.29
C TYR A 141 1.22 1.86 -15.48
N GLU A 142 0.45 0.99 -16.14
CA GLU A 142 -0.37 -0.02 -15.45
C GLU A 142 0.51 -1.21 -15.01
N GLY A 143 0.22 -1.75 -13.82
CA GLY A 143 1.00 -2.86 -13.26
C GLY A 143 1.10 -4.07 -14.18
N ARG A 144 0.01 -4.39 -14.91
CA ARG A 144 0.00 -5.45 -15.93
C ARG A 144 1.00 -5.18 -17.05
N SER A 145 0.98 -3.96 -17.61
CA SER A 145 1.88 -3.58 -18.69
C SER A 145 3.33 -3.61 -18.21
N ILE A 146 3.60 -3.07 -17.02
CA ILE A 146 4.93 -3.12 -16.40
C ILE A 146 5.44 -4.57 -16.27
N ALA A 147 4.58 -5.48 -15.79
CA ALA A 147 4.92 -6.88 -15.58
C ALA A 147 5.19 -7.65 -16.89
N LEU A 148 4.43 -7.36 -17.95
CA LEU A 148 4.45 -8.12 -19.21
C LEU A 148 5.36 -7.52 -20.28
N GLN A 149 5.50 -6.20 -20.30
CA GLN A 149 6.18 -5.45 -21.37
C GLN A 149 7.45 -4.73 -20.87
N GLY A 150 7.65 -4.63 -19.56
CA GLY A 150 8.73 -3.87 -18.97
C GLY A 150 8.31 -2.47 -18.52
N VAL A 151 9.23 -1.76 -17.87
CA VAL A 151 8.95 -0.40 -17.38
C VAL A 151 8.93 0.62 -18.53
N PRO A 152 8.04 1.63 -18.47
CA PRO A 152 8.14 2.77 -19.37
C PRO A 152 9.46 3.51 -19.14
N HIS A 153 9.88 4.30 -20.13
CA HIS A 153 11.01 5.22 -20.00
C HIS A 153 10.47 6.62 -19.71
N PRO A 154 10.24 7.00 -18.44
CA PRO A 154 9.82 8.36 -18.12
C PRO A 154 10.91 9.34 -18.54
N GLY A 155 10.49 10.54 -18.98
CA GLY A 155 11.39 11.68 -19.01
C GLY A 155 11.90 12.02 -17.60
N GLU A 156 12.91 12.88 -17.51
CA GLU A 156 13.40 13.33 -16.22
C GLU A 156 12.31 14.16 -15.51
N VAL A 157 11.82 13.68 -14.37
CA VAL A 157 10.89 14.43 -13.52
C VAL A 157 11.69 15.45 -12.73
N GLY A 158 11.56 16.72 -13.11
CA GLY A 158 12.27 17.82 -12.48
C GLY A 158 11.98 17.93 -10.98
N LEU A 159 13.03 18.21 -10.20
CA LEU A 159 12.92 18.57 -8.80
C LEU A 159 12.79 20.09 -8.66
N SER A 160 11.87 20.57 -7.83
CA SER A 160 11.74 21.99 -7.50
C SER A 160 11.77 22.20 -5.98
N ASN A 161 12.14 23.40 -5.53
CA ASN A 161 12.08 23.74 -4.10
C ASN A 161 10.65 23.59 -3.56
N ALA A 162 9.63 24.03 -4.30
CA ALA A 162 8.24 23.88 -3.91
C ALA A 162 7.83 22.41 -3.72
N ALA A 163 8.31 21.50 -4.58
CA ALA A 163 8.09 20.07 -4.43
C ALA A 163 8.80 19.50 -3.20
N LEU A 164 10.06 19.90 -2.97
CA LEU A 164 10.82 19.46 -1.81
C LEU A 164 10.18 19.96 -0.51
N ASP A 165 9.88 21.26 -0.42
CA ASP A 165 9.25 21.88 0.75
C ASP A 165 7.91 21.20 1.07
N ALA A 166 7.08 20.92 0.07
CA ALA A 166 5.82 20.20 0.28
C ALA A 166 6.03 18.77 0.80
N VAL A 167 7.10 18.08 0.39
CA VAL A 167 7.46 16.76 0.95
C VAL A 167 8.02 16.88 2.37
N LEU A 168 8.80 17.93 2.65
CA LEU A 168 9.29 18.21 4.00
C LEU A 168 8.12 18.50 4.95
N ASP A 169 7.16 19.33 4.56
CA ASP A 169 5.96 19.61 5.35
C ASP A 169 5.12 18.34 5.58
N LEU A 170 5.10 17.42 4.61
CA LEU A 170 4.41 16.14 4.71
C LEU A 170 5.08 15.16 5.69
N ILE A 171 6.41 15.15 5.79
CA ILE A 171 7.15 14.25 6.68
C ILE A 171 7.42 14.86 8.06
N GLU A 172 7.49 16.19 8.16
CA GLU A 172 7.76 16.89 9.41
C GLU A 172 6.54 16.85 10.35
N PRO A 173 6.70 16.42 11.60
CA PRO A 173 5.59 16.32 12.55
C PRO A 173 5.13 17.68 13.12
N ARG A 174 5.39 18.80 12.45
CA ARG A 174 5.38 20.16 13.05
C ARG A 174 4.05 20.94 12.99
N TYR A 175 2.93 20.29 12.68
CA TYR A 175 1.59 20.78 13.04
C TYR A 175 0.84 19.66 13.77
N GLY A 176 1.03 19.63 15.09
CA GLY A 176 0.78 18.46 15.92
C GLY A 176 -0.69 18.09 16.14
N PHE A 177 -0.93 16.78 16.18
CA PHE A 177 -1.75 16.08 17.18
C PHE A 177 -1.33 14.59 17.17
N GLY A 178 -0.20 14.26 17.80
CA GLY A 178 0.29 12.87 17.85
C GLY A 178 1.04 12.47 19.12
N ARG A 179 1.26 13.40 20.05
CA ARG A 179 1.84 13.08 21.38
C ARG A 179 0.81 12.66 22.43
N TYR A 180 -0.46 12.43 22.05
CA TYR A 180 -1.50 11.87 22.92
C TYR A 180 -1.96 10.51 22.41
N ALA A 181 -1.03 9.57 22.30
CA ALA A 181 -1.34 8.14 22.31
C ALA A 181 -0.17 7.38 22.92
N ALA A 182 0.33 7.86 24.07
CA ALA A 182 0.89 6.91 25.02
C ALA A 182 -0.31 6.15 25.60
N PRO A 183 -0.34 4.80 25.60
CA PRO A 183 -1.34 4.09 26.36
C PRO A 183 -1.13 4.48 27.82
N SER A 184 -2.15 5.10 28.42
CA SER A 184 -2.26 5.21 29.86
C SER A 184 -2.13 3.80 30.42
N ARG A 185 -0.96 3.46 30.98
CA ARG A 185 -0.87 2.39 31.97
C ARG A 185 -1.60 2.89 33.20
N THR A 186 -2.92 2.87 33.16
CA THR A 186 -3.72 2.67 34.37
C THR A 186 -3.40 1.25 34.81
N GLY A 187 -2.45 1.15 35.75
CA GLY A 187 -2.27 -0.06 36.54
C GLY A 187 -3.54 -0.28 37.34
N ASP A 188 -4.44 -1.10 36.80
CA ASP A 188 -5.42 -1.84 37.57
C ASP A 188 -4.71 -3.09 38.12
N ASP A 189 -3.94 -2.88 39.17
CA ASP A 189 -3.36 -3.94 39.99
C ASP A 189 -4.18 -4.00 41.28
N GLY A 190 -5.01 -5.05 41.45
CA GLY A 190 -5.57 -5.34 42.78
C GLY A 190 -6.84 -6.18 42.90
N GLY A 191 -7.52 -6.56 41.81
CA GLY A 191 -8.90 -7.09 41.95
C GLY A 191 -9.06 -8.62 42.01
N VAL A 192 -8.41 -9.38 41.11
CA VAL A 192 -8.97 -10.69 40.72
C VAL A 192 -8.10 -11.89 41.08
N ALA A 193 -6.81 -11.70 41.35
CA ALA A 193 -5.88 -12.80 41.71
C ALA A 193 -5.93 -13.18 43.21
N ASN A 194 -6.53 -12.36 44.07
CA ASN A 194 -6.55 -12.58 45.52
C ASN A 194 -7.84 -13.28 46.04
N ALA A 195 -8.83 -13.51 45.18
CA ALA A 195 -10.10 -14.16 45.53
C ALA A 195 -10.06 -15.69 45.36
N LEU A 196 -9.11 -16.25 44.61
CA LEU A 196 -9.03 -17.70 44.35
C LEU A 196 -8.00 -18.43 45.22
N ARG A 197 -7.21 -17.72 46.04
CA ARG A 197 -6.21 -18.33 46.93
C ARG A 197 -6.70 -18.64 48.35
N ARG A 198 -7.96 -18.32 48.66
CA ARG A 198 -8.53 -18.45 50.02
C ARG A 198 -9.46 -19.67 50.22
N ILE A 199 -9.60 -20.55 49.22
CA ILE A 199 -10.52 -21.71 49.27
C ILE A 199 -9.79 -23.08 49.21
N ALA A 200 -8.48 -23.12 48.99
CA ALA A 200 -7.74 -24.39 48.91
C ALA A 200 -6.55 -24.42 49.88
N THR A 201 -6.80 -24.72 51.16
CA THR A 201 -5.76 -25.22 52.07
C THR A 201 -6.37 -26.28 52.97
N PRO A 202 -6.06 -27.57 52.79
CA PRO A 202 -6.39 -28.61 53.77
C PRO A 202 -5.42 -28.51 54.98
N PRO A 203 -5.86 -28.84 56.21
CA PRO A 203 -4.97 -28.86 57.37
C PRO A 203 -3.94 -30.00 57.25
N ALA A 204 -2.67 -29.70 57.52
CA ALA A 204 -1.60 -30.69 57.60
C ALA A 204 -1.58 -31.40 58.96
N PRO A 205 -1.18 -32.69 59.03
CA PRO A 205 -1.04 -33.43 60.28
C PRO A 205 0.31 -33.12 60.98
N GLU A 206 0.33 -33.05 62.31
CA GLU A 206 1.56 -32.98 63.10
C GLU A 206 2.18 -34.38 63.29
N PRO A 207 3.52 -34.54 63.13
CA PRO A 207 4.23 -35.79 63.38
C PRO A 207 4.95 -35.85 64.74
N ALA A 208 5.01 -37.10 65.25
CA ALA A 208 5.81 -37.71 66.33
C ALA A 208 5.43 -37.40 67.79
#